data_AF-A0A934LVW0-F1
#
_entry.id   AF-A0A934LVW0-F1
#
_cell.length_a   1.000
_cell.length_b   1.000
_cell.length_c   1.000
_cell.angle_alpha   90.00
_cell.angle_beta   90.00
_cell.angle_gamma   90.00
#
_symmetry.space_group_name_H-M   'P 1'
#
loop_
_entity.id
_entity.type
_entity.pdbx_description
1 polymer ?
#
loop_
_entity_poly.entity_id
_entity_poly.type
_entity_poly.pdbx_seq_one_letter_code
_entity_poly.pdbx_strand_id
1 'polypeptide(L)'
;DVLLIREEEFWLDDGQGSWRRKHWSIYDRRLLDVCETISLSKPADYSTLLPVELPDIFDTQELAHALGLPRLFAQKMTYCLREMAVLEVVGHRGRAILYRRTNC
;
A
#
# COMPACT_ATOMS: atom_id res chain seq x y z
N ASP A 1 5.69 11.82 2.22
CA ASP A 1 6.28 11.01 1.14
C ASP A 1 6.47 9.56 1.57
N VAL A 2 6.42 8.66 0.61
CA VAL A 2 6.78 7.24 0.74
C VAL A 2 8.04 7.00 -0.07
N LEU A 3 9.05 6.38 0.54
CA LEU A 3 10.36 6.19 -0.06
C LEU A 3 10.63 4.69 -0.28
N LEU A 4 11.03 4.33 -1.50
CA LEU A 4 11.67 3.05 -1.76
C LEU A 4 13.17 3.23 -1.57
N ILE A 5 13.73 2.59 -0.54
CA ILE A 5 15.14 2.74 -0.19
C ILE A 5 15.94 1.46 -0.41
N ARG A 6 17.25 1.65 -0.61
CA ARG A 6 18.24 0.58 -0.44
C ARG A 6 19.01 0.85 0.85
N GLU A 7 19.03 -0.14 1.75
CA GLU A 7 19.69 -0.07 3.05
C GLU A 7 20.66 -1.25 3.20
N GLU A 8 21.74 -1.01 3.94
CA GLU A 8 22.65 -2.04 4.45
C GLU A 8 22.49 -2.11 5.97
N GLU A 9 22.35 -3.33 6.51
CA GLU A 9 22.32 -3.58 7.95
C GLU A 9 23.61 -4.29 8.38
N PHE A 10 24.26 -3.77 9.43
CA PHE A 10 25.42 -4.40 10.05
C PHE A 10 24.99 -5.19 11.28
N TRP A 11 25.33 -6.47 11.30
CA TRP A 11 24.94 -7.36 12.38
C TRP A 11 26.16 -7.82 13.19
N LEU A 12 25.98 -7.96 14.50
CA LEU A 12 26.98 -8.47 15.44
C LEU A 12 26.48 -9.72 16.14
N ASP A 13 27.32 -10.75 16.16
CA ASP A 13 27.14 -11.93 16.99
C ASP A 13 27.71 -11.68 18.38
N ASP A 14 27.01 -10.87 19.17
CA ASP A 14 27.39 -10.49 20.53
C ASP A 14 26.59 -11.25 21.61
N GLY A 15 25.64 -12.09 21.19
CA GLY A 15 24.72 -12.82 22.07
C GLY A 15 23.69 -11.95 22.79
N GLN A 16 23.64 -10.64 22.52
CA GLN A 16 22.75 -9.68 23.19
C GLN A 16 21.49 -9.35 22.36
N GLY A 17 21.41 -9.90 21.16
CA GLY A 17 20.31 -9.66 20.25
C GLY A 17 19.00 -10.35 20.66
N SER A 18 17.94 -10.06 19.91
CA SER A 18 16.65 -10.72 20.11
C SER A 18 16.75 -12.22 19.79
N TRP A 19 16.06 -13.07 20.58
CA TRP A 19 15.93 -14.50 20.28
C TRP A 19 15.35 -14.75 18.87
N ARG A 20 14.48 -13.86 18.37
CA ARG A 20 13.94 -13.94 16.99
C ARG A 20 15.00 -13.77 15.91
N ARG A 21 16.12 -13.12 16.24
CA ARG A 21 17.31 -12.96 15.40
C ARG A 21 18.46 -13.86 15.86
N LYS A 22 18.14 -14.97 16.56
CA LYS A 22 19.14 -15.91 17.10
C LYS A 22 20.20 -15.23 17.98
N HIS A 23 19.81 -14.20 18.73
CA HIS A 23 20.69 -13.42 19.60
C HIS A 23 21.72 -12.53 18.87
N TRP A 24 21.58 -12.31 17.56
CA TRP A 24 22.36 -11.31 16.84
C TRP A 24 21.76 -9.92 17.01
N SER A 25 22.64 -8.96 17.31
CA SER A 25 22.31 -7.54 17.44
C SER A 25 22.46 -6.84 16.08
N ILE A 26 21.52 -5.96 15.75
CA ILE A 26 21.70 -5.02 14.63
C ILE A 26 22.48 -3.85 15.21
N TYR A 27 23.73 -3.73 14.81
CA TYR A 27 24.66 -2.71 15.31
C TYR A 27 24.43 -1.37 14.65
N ASP A 28 24.25 -1.38 13.33
CA ASP A 28 24.10 -0.18 12.54
C ASP A 28 23.23 -0.44 11.30
N ARG A 29 22.68 0.65 10.76
CA ARG A 29 21.90 0.69 9.53
C ARG A 29 22.35 1.87 8.70
N ARG A 30 22.68 1.63 7.45
CA ARG A 30 23.12 2.67 6.52
C ARG A 30 22.18 2.77 5.33
N LEU A 31 21.52 3.92 5.20
CA LEU A 31 20.83 4.28 3.97
C LEU A 31 21.87 4.43 2.85
N LEU A 32 21.77 3.56 1.84
CA LEU A 32 22.64 3.61 0.68
C LEU A 32 22.06 4.50 -0.41
N ASP A 33 20.76 4.39 -0.67
CA ASP A 33 20.10 5.12 -1.75
C ASP A 33 18.58 5.27 -1.52
N VAL A 34 18.00 6.31 -2.11
CA VAL A 34 16.55 6.50 -2.25
C VAL A 34 16.20 6.26 -3.72
N CYS A 35 15.75 5.04 -4.02
CA CYS A 35 15.47 4.59 -5.37
C CYS A 35 14.23 5.26 -5.99
N GLU A 36 13.20 5.50 -5.17
CA GLU A 36 11.94 6.10 -5.63
C GLU A 36 11.29 6.91 -4.50
N THR A 37 10.55 7.95 -4.86
CA THR A 37 9.78 8.78 -3.94
C THR A 37 8.39 9.02 -4.50
N ILE A 38 7.37 8.72 -3.71
CA ILE A 38 5.98 9.04 -4.02
C ILE A 38 5.47 10.05 -2.98
N SER A 39 5.07 11.24 -3.45
CA SER A 39 4.46 12.25 -2.60
C SER A 39 2.95 12.08 -2.53
N LEU A 40 2.45 11.86 -1.31
CA LEU A 40 1.03 11.71 -0.98
C LEU A 40 0.68 12.77 0.05
N SER A 41 0.28 13.96 -0.42
CA SER A 41 0.10 15.17 0.38
C SER A 41 -1.37 15.53 0.60
N LYS A 42 -2.22 15.20 -0.36
CA LYS A 42 -3.67 15.43 -0.34
C LYS A 42 -4.41 14.15 -0.76
N PRO A 43 -5.70 14.00 -0.41
CA PRO A 43 -6.50 12.84 -0.78
C PRO A 43 -6.42 12.46 -2.26
N ALA A 44 -6.49 13.45 -3.15
CA ALA A 44 -6.42 13.23 -4.60
C ALA A 44 -5.13 12.52 -5.06
N ASP A 45 -4.01 12.68 -4.35
CA ASP A 45 -2.74 12.06 -4.71
C ASP A 45 -2.82 10.53 -4.60
N TYR A 46 -3.67 10.01 -3.70
CA TYR A 46 -3.87 8.57 -3.52
C TYR A 46 -4.62 7.90 -4.67
N SER A 47 -5.24 8.69 -5.57
CA SER A 47 -5.87 8.15 -6.78
C SER A 47 -4.83 7.51 -7.72
N THR A 48 -3.57 7.93 -7.66
CA THR A 48 -2.46 7.37 -8.43
C THR A 48 -2.12 5.94 -8.03
N LEU A 49 -2.55 5.49 -6.85
CA LEU A 49 -2.39 4.11 -6.38
C LEU A 49 -3.42 3.14 -7.01
N LEU A 50 -4.44 3.65 -7.70
CA LEU A 50 -5.42 2.82 -8.41
C LEU A 50 -4.92 2.49 -9.82
N PRO A 51 -4.95 1.21 -10.26
CA PRO A 51 -4.55 0.83 -11.61
C PRO A 51 -5.35 1.56 -12.69
N VAL A 52 -4.67 1.94 -13.78
CA VAL A 52 -5.28 2.68 -14.90
C VAL A 52 -6.23 1.78 -15.69
N GLU A 53 -5.99 0.48 -15.69
CA GLU A 53 -6.77 -0.55 -16.40
C GLU A 53 -8.09 -0.90 -15.69
N LEU A 54 -8.30 -0.35 -14.48
CA LEU A 54 -9.49 -0.61 -13.70
C LEU A 54 -10.71 0.09 -14.33
N PRO A 55 -11.85 -0.62 -14.52
CA PRO A 55 -13.06 -0.01 -15.08
C PRO A 55 -13.54 1.22 -14.29
N ASP A 56 -14.35 2.07 -14.93
CA ASP A 56 -14.94 3.25 -14.27
C ASP A 56 -15.72 2.88 -13.00
N ILE A 57 -16.42 1.75 -13.04
CA ILE A 57 -17.13 1.16 -11.90
C ILE A 57 -16.55 -0.22 -11.65
N PHE A 58 -16.03 -0.43 -10.44
CA PHE A 58 -15.36 -1.68 -10.09
C PHE A 58 -15.73 -2.15 -8.68
N ASP A 59 -15.56 -3.43 -8.41
CA ASP A 59 -15.59 -3.98 -7.06
C ASP A 59 -14.19 -4.33 -6.50
N THR A 60 -14.15 -4.72 -5.23
CA THR A 60 -12.89 -5.12 -4.56
C THR A 60 -12.19 -6.33 -5.19
N GLN A 61 -12.90 -7.19 -5.92
CA GLN A 61 -12.32 -8.34 -6.59
C GLN A 61 -11.65 -7.93 -7.90
N GLU A 62 -12.28 -7.06 -8.67
CA GLU A 62 -11.68 -6.45 -9.88
C GLU A 62 -10.42 -5.65 -9.51
N LEU A 63 -10.45 -4.85 -8.43
CA LEU A 63 -9.26 -4.15 -7.92
C LEU A 63 -8.14 -5.11 -7.47
N ALA A 64 -8.49 -6.16 -6.74
CA ALA A 64 -7.53 -7.15 -6.27
C ALA A 64 -6.82 -7.85 -7.44
N HIS A 65 -7.58 -8.20 -8.47
CA HIS A 65 -7.05 -8.81 -9.69
C HIS A 65 -6.10 -7.85 -10.43
N ALA A 66 -6.50 -6.58 -10.61
CA ALA A 66 -5.68 -5.59 -11.30
C ALA A 66 -4.35 -5.30 -10.57
N LEU A 67 -4.33 -5.36 -9.24
CA LEU A 67 -3.12 -5.16 -8.43
C LEU A 67 -2.29 -6.44 -8.20
N GLY A 68 -2.82 -7.62 -8.54
CA GLY A 68 -2.19 -8.90 -8.18
C GLY A 68 -2.11 -9.13 -6.67
N LEU A 69 -3.04 -8.57 -5.89
CA LEU A 69 -3.04 -8.63 -4.41
C LEU A 69 -4.20 -9.46 -3.87
N PRO A 70 -4.07 -10.04 -2.65
CA PRO A 70 -5.20 -10.66 -1.96
C PRO A 70 -6.36 -9.67 -1.76
N ARG A 71 -7.61 -10.13 -1.92
CA ARG A 71 -8.82 -9.30 -1.80
C ARG A 71 -8.91 -8.49 -0.50
N LEU A 72 -8.37 -9.01 0.60
CA LEU A 72 -8.32 -8.30 1.89
C LEU A 72 -7.59 -6.94 1.77
N PHE A 73 -6.52 -6.86 0.97
CA PHE A 73 -5.80 -5.60 0.75
C PHE A 73 -6.62 -4.64 -0.11
N ALA A 74 -7.26 -5.13 -1.18
CA ALA A 74 -8.16 -4.33 -1.99
C ALA A 74 -9.33 -3.77 -1.15
N GLN A 75 -9.89 -4.56 -0.23
CA GLN A 75 -10.93 -4.10 0.70
C GLN A 75 -10.43 -2.98 1.60
N LYS A 76 -9.28 -3.16 2.27
CA LYS A 76 -8.67 -2.12 3.11
C LYS A 76 -8.39 -0.84 2.30
N MET A 77 -7.87 -1.00 1.09
CA MET A 77 -7.58 0.10 0.18
C MET A 77 -8.86 0.85 -0.21
N THR A 78 -9.91 0.15 -0.66
CA THR A 78 -11.20 0.79 -0.98
C THR A 78 -11.83 1.48 0.23
N TYR A 79 -11.71 0.92 1.43
CA TYR A 79 -12.16 1.56 2.67
C TYR A 79 -11.42 2.88 2.90
N CYS A 80 -10.09 2.88 2.92
CA CYS A 80 -9.31 4.10 3.13
C CYS A 80 -9.58 5.16 2.06
N LEU A 81 -9.59 4.76 0.79
CA LEU A 81 -9.84 5.67 -0.33
C LEU A 81 -11.26 6.26 -0.30
N ARG A 82 -12.25 5.50 0.19
CA ARG A 82 -13.60 6.00 0.42
C ARG A 82 -13.65 7.02 1.56
N GLU A 83 -13.03 6.72 2.70
CA GLU A 83 -12.98 7.66 3.83
C GLU A 83 -12.23 8.96 3.48
N MET A 84 -11.32 8.90 2.49
CA MET A 84 -10.63 10.07 1.93
C MET A 84 -11.41 10.77 0.80
N ALA A 85 -12.63 10.35 0.47
CA ALA A 85 -13.43 10.86 -0.64
C ALA A 85 -12.74 10.79 -2.02
N VAL A 86 -11.84 9.82 -2.21
CA VAL A 86 -11.23 9.48 -3.50
C VAL A 86 -12.09 8.49 -4.27
N LEU A 87 -12.79 7.62 -3.53
CA LEU A 87 -13.77 6.69 -4.07
C LEU A 87 -15.14 6.97 -3.46
N GLU A 88 -16.18 6.78 -4.27
CA GLU A 88 -17.57 6.79 -3.82
C GLU A 88 -18.22 5.42 -4.06
N VAL A 89 -19.21 5.09 -3.24
CA VAL A 89 -20.04 3.89 -3.44
C VAL A 89 -21.15 4.24 -4.41
N VAL A 90 -21.21 3.53 -5.54
CA VAL A 90 -22.19 3.78 -6.61
C VAL A 90 -23.26 2.70 -6.71
N GLY A 91 -23.19 1.67 -5.88
CA GLY A 91 -24.21 0.61 -5.81
C GLY A 91 -23.63 -0.73 -5.41
N HIS A 92 -24.33 -1.80 -5.82
CA HIS A 92 -23.95 -3.17 -5.50
C HIS A 92 -24.14 -4.11 -6.69
N ARG A 93 -23.23 -5.08 -6.83
CA ARG A 93 -23.36 -6.24 -7.75
C ARG A 93 -23.49 -7.50 -6.90
N GLY A 94 -24.73 -7.92 -6.66
CA GLY A 94 -25.02 -8.94 -5.65
C GLY A 94 -24.60 -8.46 -4.26
N ARG A 95 -23.67 -9.18 -3.61
CA ARG A 95 -23.10 -8.78 -2.31
C ARG A 95 -21.88 -7.87 -2.42
N ALA A 96 -21.36 -7.66 -3.62
CA ALA A 96 -20.20 -6.79 -3.83
C ALA A 96 -20.61 -5.32 -3.83
N ILE A 97 -19.84 -4.47 -3.15
CA ILE A 97 -19.97 -3.01 -3.23
C ILE A 97 -19.25 -2.53 -4.49
N LEU A 98 -19.91 -1.68 -5.26
CA LEU A 98 -19.34 -1.04 -6.43
C LEU A 98 -18.82 0.35 -6.08
N TYR A 99 -17.61 0.63 -6.52
CA TYR A 99 -16.90 1.88 -6.31
C TYR A 99 -16.66 2.58 -7.64
N ARG A 100 -16.57 3.91 -7.59
CA ARG A 100 -16.11 4.78 -8.68
C ARG A 100 -15.15 5.82 -8.12
N ARG A 101 -14.21 6.29 -8.93
CA ARG A 101 -13.40 7.48 -8.63
C ARG A 101 -14.30 8.72 -8.53
N THR A 102 -14.13 9.49 -7.48
CA THR A 102 -14.85 10.77 -7.36
C THR A 102 -14.31 11.75 -8.40
N ASN A 103 -15.20 12.41 -9.13
CA ASN A 103 -14.82 13.48 -10.07
C ASN A 103 -14.40 14.71 -9.26
N CYS A 104 -13.12 14.83 -8.95
CA CYS A 104 -12.52 16.00 -8.31
C CYS A 104 -11.61 16.73 -9.31
#